data_AF-A0A3D4P3J9-F1
#
_entry.id   AF-A0A3D4P3J9-F1
#
_cell.length_a   1.000
_cell.length_b   1.000
_cell.length_c   1.000
_cell.angle_alpha   90.00
_cell.angle_beta   90.00
_cell.angle_gamma   90.00
#
_symmetry.space_group_name_H-M   'P 1'
#
loop_
_entity.id
_entity.type
_entity.pdbx_description
1 polymer ?
#
loop_
_entity_poly.entity_id
_entity_poly.type
_entity_poly.pdbx_seq_one_letter_code
_entity_poly.pdbx_strand_id
1 'polypeptide(L)'
;MIRYSRFLMPTTKETPSDAEVASHRLMLRAGMIRKVASGIYTYLPAGLRVLRKVERILREEMDRAGAHEVLMPALIPSELWKESGRWEAYGKELLRFKDRADREFCLGPTHEEVVTDLLRDIVKSYRQLPAIVYHFQTKFRDEPRARGGLIRVREFVMKDSYSLDADDAGLDRAYDLHHAAYERIFRRLGLQTVAVGADVGMMGGSLAHEFMVLNDGGEDTLVLCEACDYAANQQIARVGKPDPASEEARPTEEVATPETPTIASLAALLGVGAERTAKAAFFVTGDGRLVTAIVRGDFEVNDTKLANAVKAVGGLRPAQTEEIQAAGMEPGYASPIGAHDTTVVVDELAARSPNLVAGANRHGYHLLNVNSGRDFTPDMVTDLANARAGDACPNCGSPVVLRQGIEVGNIFKL
;
A
#
# COMPACT_ATOMS: atom_id res chain seq x y z
N MET A 1 26.26 -28.75 22.03
CA MET A 1 26.48 -28.45 20.59
C MET A 1 26.18 -29.70 19.77
N ILE A 2 25.40 -29.58 18.69
CA ILE A 2 25.12 -30.69 17.76
C ILE A 2 26.28 -30.77 16.75
N ARG A 3 26.80 -31.96 16.47
CA ARG A 3 27.81 -32.18 15.42
C ARG A 3 27.19 -31.93 14.04
N TYR A 4 27.92 -31.28 13.14
CA TYR A 4 27.42 -30.98 11.78
C TYR A 4 26.91 -32.22 11.03
N SER A 5 27.58 -33.37 11.19
CA SER A 5 27.17 -34.64 10.58
C SER A 5 25.79 -35.16 11.01
N ARG A 6 25.20 -34.62 12.08
CA ARG A 6 23.86 -34.93 12.58
C ARG A 6 22.87 -33.76 12.39
N PHE A 7 23.30 -32.68 11.74
CA PHE A 7 22.49 -31.50 11.51
C PHE A 7 22.00 -31.49 10.07
N LEU A 8 20.67 -31.52 9.88
CA LEU A 8 20.08 -31.46 8.54
C LEU A 8 20.28 -30.06 7.95
N MET A 9 21.31 -29.90 7.13
CA MET A 9 21.66 -28.66 6.44
C MET A 9 22.06 -28.97 4.99
N PRO A 10 21.06 -29.14 4.09
CA PRO A 10 21.30 -29.55 2.72
C PRO A 10 21.76 -28.35 1.88
N THR A 11 23.03 -27.97 2.00
CA THR A 11 23.60 -26.86 1.23
C THR A 11 23.69 -27.21 -0.26
N THR A 12 23.39 -26.26 -1.15
CA THR A 12 23.50 -26.46 -2.61
C THR A 12 24.55 -25.54 -3.22
N LYS A 13 25.30 -26.06 -4.20
CA LYS A 13 26.27 -25.27 -4.96
C LYS A 13 25.54 -24.31 -5.91
N GLU A 14 24.54 -24.82 -6.61
CA GLU A 14 23.76 -24.09 -7.61
C GLU A 14 22.65 -23.27 -6.96
N THR A 15 22.34 -22.12 -7.59
CA THR A 15 21.20 -21.30 -7.21
C THR A 15 19.98 -21.78 -7.98
N PRO A 16 18.84 -22.05 -7.32
CA PRO A 16 17.58 -22.28 -8.03
C PRO A 16 17.22 -21.12 -8.96
N SER A 17 16.73 -21.44 -10.16
CA SER A 17 16.42 -20.43 -11.19
C SER A 17 15.23 -19.53 -10.85
N ASP A 18 14.37 -19.95 -9.91
CA ASP A 18 13.20 -19.20 -9.44
C ASP A 18 13.52 -18.23 -8.28
N ALA A 19 14.80 -18.09 -7.91
CA ALA A 19 15.25 -17.21 -6.84
C ALA A 19 15.96 -15.96 -7.40
N GLU A 20 15.24 -14.84 -7.50
CA GLU A 20 15.76 -13.58 -8.03
C GLU A 20 16.54 -12.78 -6.96
N VAL A 21 15.97 -12.63 -5.76
CA VAL A 21 16.54 -11.79 -4.69
C VAL A 21 17.65 -12.50 -3.93
N ALA A 22 18.72 -11.77 -3.58
CA ALA A 22 19.91 -12.30 -2.93
C ALA A 22 19.62 -13.06 -1.62
N SER A 23 18.73 -12.53 -0.76
CA SER A 23 18.31 -13.19 0.49
C SER A 23 17.70 -14.57 0.22
N HIS A 24 16.76 -14.66 -0.71
CA HIS A 24 16.12 -15.92 -1.12
C HIS A 24 17.14 -16.94 -1.64
N ARG A 25 18.03 -16.49 -2.54
CA ARG A 25 19.12 -17.33 -3.10
C ARG A 25 20.03 -17.90 -2.02
N LEU A 26 20.44 -17.06 -1.07
CA LEU A 26 21.35 -17.46 0.02
C LEU A 26 20.65 -18.40 1.01
N MET A 27 19.40 -18.12 1.39
CA MET A 27 18.67 -18.97 2.34
C MET A 27 18.38 -20.38 1.76
N LEU A 28 18.10 -20.48 0.46
CA LEU A 28 17.97 -21.77 -0.22
C LEU A 28 19.31 -22.51 -0.26
N ARG A 29 20.39 -21.85 -0.72
CA ARG A 29 21.73 -22.45 -0.84
C ARG A 29 22.34 -22.87 0.49
N ALA A 30 22.04 -22.14 1.56
CA ALA A 30 22.47 -22.46 2.92
C ALA A 30 21.62 -23.58 3.56
N GLY A 31 20.58 -24.08 2.88
CA GLY A 31 19.67 -25.08 3.45
C GLY A 31 18.91 -24.55 4.66
N MET A 32 18.52 -23.27 4.66
CA MET A 32 17.73 -22.64 5.73
C MET A 32 16.23 -22.79 5.49
N ILE A 33 15.80 -22.78 4.23
CA ILE A 33 14.40 -22.95 3.82
C ILE A 33 14.29 -23.88 2.63
N ARG A 34 13.09 -24.44 2.42
CA ARG A 34 12.74 -25.22 1.23
C ARG A 34 11.34 -24.87 0.77
N LYS A 35 11.17 -24.60 -0.52
CA LYS A 35 9.87 -24.28 -1.13
C LYS A 35 8.99 -25.54 -1.19
N VAL A 36 7.75 -25.42 -0.73
CA VAL A 36 6.70 -26.44 -0.83
C VAL A 36 5.77 -26.10 -2.00
N ALA A 37 5.33 -24.84 -2.06
CA ALA A 37 4.55 -24.27 -3.16
C ALA A 37 4.93 -22.79 -3.34
N SER A 38 4.34 -22.11 -4.35
CA SER A 38 4.58 -20.68 -4.53
C SER A 38 4.13 -19.88 -3.30
N GLY A 39 5.08 -19.21 -2.64
CA GLY A 39 4.83 -18.48 -1.38
C GLY A 39 4.65 -19.35 -0.14
N ILE A 40 5.04 -20.63 -0.17
CA ILE A 40 4.91 -21.53 0.99
C ILE A 40 6.23 -22.26 1.21
N TYR A 41 6.83 -22.09 2.39
CA TYR A 41 8.19 -22.53 2.68
C TYR A 41 8.27 -23.33 3.98
N THR A 42 9.04 -24.41 3.96
CA THR A 42 9.47 -25.11 5.17
C THR A 42 10.75 -24.45 5.71
N TYR A 43 10.75 -24.09 6.99
CA TYR A 43 11.97 -23.70 7.70
C TYR A 43 12.76 -24.95 8.11
N LEU A 44 13.98 -25.07 7.60
CA LEU A 44 14.91 -26.13 7.98
C LEU A 44 15.62 -25.76 9.30
N PRO A 45 16.31 -26.70 9.99
CA PRO A 45 16.85 -26.45 11.32
C PRO A 45 17.71 -25.19 11.48
N ALA A 46 18.48 -24.81 10.46
CA ALA A 46 19.26 -23.56 10.48
C ALA A 46 18.35 -22.32 10.44
N GLY A 47 17.39 -22.28 9.52
CA GLY A 47 16.43 -21.18 9.38
C GLY A 47 15.52 -21.07 10.61
N LEU A 48 15.01 -22.19 11.11
CA LEU A 48 14.16 -22.22 12.30
C LEU A 48 14.89 -21.70 13.55
N ARG A 49 16.19 -21.98 13.68
CA ARG A 49 17.00 -21.42 14.78
C ARG A 49 17.16 -19.90 14.68
N VAL A 50 17.21 -19.35 13.48
CA VAL A 50 17.23 -17.89 13.27
C VAL A 50 15.87 -17.30 13.60
N LEU A 51 14.78 -17.88 13.08
CA LEU A 51 13.40 -17.47 13.37
C LEU A 51 13.15 -17.39 14.88
N ARG A 52 13.49 -18.44 15.64
CA ARG A 52 13.34 -18.47 17.11
C ARG A 52 14.16 -17.41 17.84
N LYS A 53 15.32 -17.02 17.31
CA LYS A 53 16.12 -15.92 17.89
C LYS A 53 15.46 -14.57 17.65
N VAL A 54 14.88 -14.37 16.46
CA VAL A 54 14.10 -13.19 16.12
C VAL A 54 12.89 -13.10 17.04
N GLU A 55 12.06 -14.15 17.10
CA GLU A 55 10.88 -14.23 18.00
C GLU A 55 11.24 -13.92 19.46
N ARG A 56 12.38 -14.42 19.95
CA ARG A 56 12.83 -14.13 21.31
C ARG A 56 13.13 -12.64 21.52
N ILE A 57 13.80 -11.97 20.58
CA ILE A 57 14.07 -10.53 20.67
C ILE A 57 12.77 -9.74 20.67
N LEU A 58 11.84 -10.10 19.77
CA LEU A 58 10.53 -9.46 19.70
C LEU A 58 9.77 -9.63 21.02
N ARG A 59 9.71 -10.86 21.56
CA ARG A 59 9.07 -11.17 22.84
C ARG A 59 9.64 -10.35 23.99
N GLU A 60 10.96 -10.33 24.14
CA GLU A 60 11.63 -9.57 25.21
C GLU A 60 11.31 -8.07 25.16
N GLU A 61 11.23 -7.44 23.98
CA GLU A 61 10.91 -6.01 23.87
C GLU A 61 9.41 -5.72 24.01
N MET A 62 8.52 -6.64 23.60
CA MET A 62 7.08 -6.52 23.82
C MET A 62 6.72 -6.71 25.30
N ASP A 63 7.29 -7.71 25.96
CA ASP A 63 7.12 -7.94 27.41
C ASP A 63 7.63 -6.72 28.20
N ARG A 64 8.76 -6.14 27.77
CA ARG A 64 9.29 -4.90 28.34
C ARG A 64 8.35 -3.71 28.14
N ALA A 65 7.58 -3.67 27.06
CA ALA A 65 6.57 -2.65 26.80
C ALA A 65 5.27 -2.89 27.60
N GLY A 66 5.21 -3.94 28.42
CA GLY A 66 4.03 -4.29 29.21
C GLY A 66 2.97 -5.07 28.43
N ALA A 67 3.31 -5.62 27.27
CA ALA A 67 2.41 -6.45 26.48
C ALA A 67 2.39 -7.90 26.99
N HIS A 68 1.25 -8.56 26.85
CA HIS A 68 1.05 -9.93 27.30
C HIS A 68 0.88 -10.88 26.11
N GLU A 69 1.73 -11.92 26.04
CA GLU A 69 1.65 -12.91 24.97
C GLU A 69 0.44 -13.83 25.16
N VAL A 70 -0.38 -13.95 24.12
CA VAL A 70 -1.50 -14.88 23.99
C VAL A 70 -1.30 -15.73 22.73
N LEU A 71 -2.13 -16.76 22.51
CA LEU A 71 -2.14 -17.51 21.26
C LEU A 71 -3.58 -17.66 20.78
N MET A 72 -3.87 -16.99 19.66
CA MET A 72 -5.20 -16.98 19.03
C MET A 72 -5.27 -18.01 17.88
N PRO A 73 -6.46 -18.56 17.59
CA PRO A 73 -6.61 -19.57 16.55
C PRO A 73 -6.33 -19.02 15.14
N ALA A 74 -5.75 -19.85 14.27
CA ALA A 74 -5.59 -19.53 12.84
C ALA A 74 -6.91 -19.67 12.06
N LEU A 75 -7.75 -20.61 12.51
CA LEU A 75 -9.07 -20.89 11.95
C LEU A 75 -10.10 -19.96 12.61
N ILE A 76 -10.68 -19.06 11.83
CA ILE A 76 -11.58 -18.03 12.34
C ILE A 76 -12.98 -18.22 11.74
N PRO A 77 -14.05 -18.26 12.57
CA PRO A 77 -15.42 -18.32 12.07
C PRO A 77 -15.77 -17.07 11.26
N SER A 78 -16.50 -17.23 10.15
CA SER A 78 -16.84 -16.13 9.24
C SER A 78 -17.64 -15.01 9.90
N GLU A 79 -18.41 -15.34 10.95
CA GLU A 79 -19.30 -14.43 11.68
C GLU A 79 -18.54 -13.21 12.21
N LEU A 80 -17.33 -13.41 12.77
CA LEU A 80 -16.51 -12.33 13.29
C LEU A 80 -16.09 -11.33 12.20
N TRP A 81 -15.72 -11.85 11.02
CA TRP A 81 -15.35 -11.03 9.86
C TRP A 81 -16.55 -10.36 9.18
N LYS A 82 -17.73 -10.98 9.28
CA LYS A 82 -18.98 -10.40 8.80
C LYS A 82 -19.44 -9.26 9.73
N GLU A 83 -19.26 -9.39 11.04
CA GLU A 83 -19.52 -8.31 12.01
C GLU A 83 -18.69 -7.04 11.72
N SER A 84 -17.43 -7.20 11.31
CA SER A 84 -16.57 -6.07 10.94
C SER A 84 -16.81 -5.55 9.52
N GLY A 85 -17.59 -6.27 8.70
CA GLY A 85 -17.76 -5.98 7.26
C GLY A 85 -16.53 -6.29 6.41
N ARG A 86 -15.45 -6.83 7.00
CA ARG A 86 -14.21 -7.16 6.27
C ARG A 86 -14.30 -8.48 5.53
N TRP A 87 -15.29 -9.33 5.80
CA TRP A 87 -15.48 -10.59 5.10
C TRP A 87 -15.58 -10.42 3.58
N GLU A 88 -16.38 -9.46 3.10
CA GLU A 88 -16.48 -9.13 1.67
C GLU A 88 -15.37 -8.16 1.25
N ALA A 89 -15.10 -7.12 2.05
CA ALA A 89 -14.20 -6.05 1.68
C ALA A 89 -12.76 -6.52 1.44
N TYR A 90 -12.26 -7.52 2.19
CA TYR A 90 -10.88 -8.03 2.08
C TYR A 90 -10.58 -8.67 0.71
N GLY A 91 -11.62 -8.99 -0.06
CA GLY A 91 -11.44 -9.47 -1.43
C GLY A 91 -10.84 -10.88 -1.50
N LYS A 92 -10.10 -11.17 -2.57
CA LYS A 92 -9.66 -12.53 -2.91
C LYS A 92 -8.48 -13.03 -2.07
N GLU A 93 -7.78 -12.13 -1.36
CA GLU A 93 -6.64 -12.48 -0.52
C GLU A 93 -7.06 -13.21 0.76
N LEU A 94 -8.33 -13.07 1.19
CA LEU A 94 -8.89 -13.81 2.31
C LEU A 94 -9.23 -15.25 1.89
N LEU A 95 -8.48 -16.21 2.44
CA LEU A 95 -8.72 -17.64 2.20
C LEU A 95 -9.95 -18.12 2.97
N ARG A 96 -11.05 -18.34 2.23
CA ARG A 96 -12.35 -18.79 2.73
C ARG A 96 -12.59 -20.25 2.41
N PHE A 97 -13.18 -21.00 3.33
CA PHE A 97 -13.57 -22.39 3.11
C PHE A 97 -14.72 -22.79 4.02
N LYS A 98 -15.31 -23.95 3.73
CA LYS A 98 -16.37 -24.55 4.53
C LYS A 98 -15.85 -25.79 5.25
N ASP A 99 -16.31 -26.01 6.47
CA ASP A 99 -16.08 -27.27 7.17
C ASP A 99 -17.04 -28.36 6.67
N ARG A 100 -16.94 -29.56 7.25
CA ARG A 100 -17.80 -30.71 6.89
C ARG A 100 -19.30 -30.51 7.19
N ALA A 101 -19.66 -29.46 7.93
CA ALA A 101 -21.01 -29.10 8.30
C ALA A 101 -21.47 -27.83 7.56
N ASP A 102 -20.79 -27.47 6.46
CA ASP A 102 -21.04 -26.30 5.62
C ASP A 102 -20.93 -24.95 6.33
N ARG A 103 -20.26 -24.90 7.49
CA ARG A 103 -19.97 -23.65 8.20
C ARG A 103 -18.78 -22.95 7.59
N GLU A 104 -18.87 -21.63 7.45
CA GLU A 104 -17.87 -20.81 6.78
C GLU A 104 -16.78 -20.36 7.75
N PHE A 105 -15.52 -20.51 7.33
CA PHE A 105 -14.34 -20.09 8.05
C PHE A 105 -13.36 -19.39 7.11
N CYS A 106 -12.43 -18.65 7.70
CA CYS A 106 -11.22 -18.23 7.02
C CYS A 106 -9.96 -18.67 7.79
N LEU A 107 -8.84 -18.72 7.07
CA LEU A 107 -7.52 -18.69 7.68
C LEU A 107 -7.13 -17.23 7.90
N GLY A 108 -6.87 -16.86 9.15
CA GLY A 108 -6.64 -15.47 9.54
C GLY A 108 -5.44 -14.82 8.85
N PRO A 109 -5.63 -13.75 8.06
CA PRO A 109 -4.53 -12.91 7.55
C PRO A 109 -4.04 -11.89 8.59
N THR A 110 -4.86 -11.65 9.62
CA THR A 110 -4.68 -10.80 10.81
C THR A 110 -5.78 -11.17 11.84
N HIS A 111 -5.83 -10.53 13.00
CA HIS A 111 -6.66 -10.93 14.15
C HIS A 111 -7.42 -9.79 14.85
N GLU A 112 -7.67 -8.64 14.21
CA GLU A 112 -8.42 -7.52 14.84
C GLU A 112 -9.81 -7.97 15.35
N GLU A 113 -10.55 -8.76 14.57
CA GLU A 113 -11.87 -9.24 14.96
C GLU A 113 -11.80 -10.23 16.13
N VAL A 114 -10.81 -11.13 16.11
CA VAL A 114 -10.65 -12.17 17.13
C VAL A 114 -10.25 -11.56 18.47
N VAL A 115 -9.32 -10.60 18.46
CA VAL A 115 -8.91 -9.93 19.70
C VAL A 115 -10.02 -9.02 20.23
N THR A 116 -10.78 -8.36 19.34
CA THR A 116 -11.92 -7.54 19.72
C THR A 116 -13.00 -8.39 20.39
N ASP A 117 -13.34 -9.55 19.83
CA ASP A 117 -14.29 -10.51 20.41
C ASP A 117 -13.82 -11.01 21.78
N LEU A 118 -12.57 -11.46 21.88
CA LEU A 118 -11.95 -11.91 23.12
C LEU A 118 -12.06 -10.86 24.24
N LEU A 119 -11.76 -9.60 23.91
CA LEU A 119 -11.66 -8.53 24.89
C LEU A 119 -13.00 -7.87 25.18
N ARG A 120 -13.95 -7.90 24.24
CA ARG A 120 -15.37 -7.60 24.48
C ARG A 120 -15.90 -8.46 25.64
N ASP A 121 -15.45 -9.71 25.75
CA ASP A 121 -15.86 -10.63 26.82
C ASP A 121 -15.08 -10.46 28.13
N ILE A 122 -13.79 -10.13 28.09
CA ILE A 122 -12.94 -10.09 29.28
C ILE A 122 -12.88 -8.70 29.94
N VAL A 123 -12.89 -7.63 29.15
CA VAL A 123 -12.77 -6.26 29.63
C VAL A 123 -14.16 -5.68 29.90
N LYS A 124 -14.53 -5.57 31.17
CA LYS A 124 -15.85 -5.08 31.61
C LYS A 124 -15.78 -3.74 32.36
N SER A 125 -14.57 -3.22 32.62
CA SER A 125 -14.37 -1.97 33.36
C SER A 125 -13.13 -1.22 32.85
N TYR A 126 -13.21 0.12 32.83
CA TYR A 126 -12.09 1.01 32.51
C TYR A 126 -10.85 0.77 33.39
N ARG A 127 -11.01 0.19 34.59
CA ARG A 127 -9.90 -0.14 35.50
C ARG A 127 -9.00 -1.27 35.00
N GLN A 128 -9.47 -2.03 34.01
CA GLN A 128 -8.69 -3.08 33.33
C GLN A 128 -7.89 -2.50 32.16
N LEU A 129 -8.00 -1.20 31.88
CA LEU A 129 -7.31 -0.50 30.81
C LEU A 129 -6.21 0.42 31.38
N PRO A 130 -5.10 0.64 30.64
CA PRO A 130 -4.82 0.08 29.31
C PRO A 130 -4.40 -1.39 29.38
N ALA A 131 -4.65 -2.12 28.29
CA ALA A 131 -4.21 -3.50 28.12
C ALA A 131 -3.52 -3.64 26.76
N ILE A 132 -2.42 -4.41 26.71
CA ILE A 132 -1.72 -4.72 25.47
C ILE A 132 -1.54 -6.23 25.39
N VAL A 133 -2.05 -6.84 24.33
CA VAL A 133 -1.90 -8.28 24.07
C VAL A 133 -1.24 -8.48 22.71
N TYR A 134 -0.41 -9.50 22.60
CA TYR A 134 0.26 -9.81 21.35
C TYR A 134 0.42 -11.33 21.17
N HIS A 135 0.71 -11.77 19.95
CA HIS A 135 1.01 -13.18 19.70
C HIS A 135 2.03 -13.37 18.59
N PHE A 136 2.62 -14.55 18.51
CA PHE A 136 3.28 -15.04 17.30
C PHE A 136 2.42 -16.15 16.71
N GLN A 137 1.96 -15.97 15.47
CA GLN A 137 1.03 -16.90 14.87
C GLN A 137 1.19 -16.92 13.35
N THR A 138 0.90 -18.07 12.73
CA THR A 138 0.96 -18.27 11.28
C THR A 138 -0.24 -17.63 10.57
N LYS A 139 0.05 -16.63 9.75
CA LYS A 139 -0.90 -15.91 8.90
C LYS A 139 -0.97 -16.48 7.52
N PHE A 140 -2.12 -16.25 6.89
CA PHE A 140 -2.41 -16.70 5.55
C PHE A 140 -2.98 -15.57 4.70
N ARG A 141 -2.35 -15.25 3.59
CA ARG A 141 -2.82 -14.28 2.60
C ARG A 141 -2.69 -14.91 1.22
N ASP A 142 -3.75 -15.01 0.42
CA ASP A 142 -3.64 -15.57 -0.93
C ASP A 142 -3.04 -14.56 -1.92
N GLU A 143 -1.79 -14.18 -1.66
CA GLU A 143 -1.02 -13.25 -2.46
C GLU A 143 -1.00 -13.70 -3.93
N PRO A 144 -1.49 -12.87 -4.87
CA PRO A 144 -1.57 -13.26 -6.28
C PRO A 144 -0.17 -13.51 -6.87
N ARG A 145 0.86 -12.88 -6.30
CA ARG A 145 2.26 -13.05 -6.70
C ARG A 145 3.18 -13.07 -5.47
N ALA A 146 3.44 -14.25 -4.92
CA ALA A 146 4.52 -14.44 -3.96
C ALA A 146 5.90 -14.22 -4.63
N ARG A 147 6.71 -13.30 -4.07
CA ARG A 147 8.00 -12.85 -4.61
C ARG A 147 8.99 -12.55 -3.49
N GLY A 148 10.28 -12.44 -3.83
CA GLY A 148 11.33 -12.08 -2.86
C GLY A 148 11.66 -13.16 -1.82
N GLY A 149 11.25 -14.40 -2.01
CA GLY A 149 11.49 -15.49 -1.06
C GLY A 149 10.56 -15.40 0.13
N LEU A 150 11.09 -15.05 1.32
CA LEU A 150 10.30 -14.87 2.54
C LEU A 150 9.74 -13.45 2.74
N ILE A 151 10.04 -12.53 1.82
CA ILE A 151 9.56 -11.14 1.89
C ILE A 151 8.06 -11.08 1.62
N ARG A 152 7.58 -11.74 0.56
CA ARG A 152 6.16 -11.78 0.19
C ARG A 152 5.70 -13.20 -0.08
N VAL A 153 4.94 -13.76 0.84
CA VAL A 153 4.54 -15.17 0.88
C VAL A 153 3.07 -15.32 1.25
N ARG A 154 2.53 -16.52 1.01
CA ARG A 154 1.13 -16.83 1.33
C ARG A 154 0.92 -17.39 2.72
N GLU A 155 1.97 -17.99 3.30
CA GLU A 155 2.00 -18.48 4.67
C GLU A 155 3.24 -17.92 5.36
N PHE A 156 3.06 -17.19 6.47
CA PHE A 156 4.15 -16.57 7.22
C PHE A 156 3.85 -16.48 8.70
N VAL A 157 4.90 -16.35 9.53
CA VAL A 157 4.74 -16.05 10.95
C VAL A 157 4.72 -14.55 11.12
N MET A 158 3.70 -14.05 11.80
CA MET A 158 3.57 -12.64 12.13
C MET A 158 3.50 -12.48 13.64
N LYS A 159 4.16 -11.44 14.14
CA LYS A 159 3.88 -10.92 15.47
C LYS A 159 2.84 -9.83 15.29
N ASP A 160 1.67 -9.97 15.92
CA ASP A 160 0.65 -8.93 15.96
C ASP A 160 0.40 -8.54 17.40
N SER A 161 0.20 -7.24 17.62
CA SER A 161 -0.02 -6.65 18.95
C SER A 161 -1.19 -5.69 18.86
N TYR A 162 -2.04 -5.73 19.89
CA TYR A 162 -3.28 -4.97 19.97
C TYR A 162 -3.34 -4.32 21.35
N SER A 163 -3.42 -2.98 21.37
CA SER A 163 -3.65 -2.21 22.58
C SER A 163 -5.10 -1.78 22.69
N LEU A 164 -5.57 -1.64 23.93
CA LEU A 164 -6.91 -1.22 24.26
C LEU A 164 -6.80 -0.14 25.32
N ASP A 165 -7.47 0.96 25.04
CA ASP A 165 -7.35 2.19 25.78
C ASP A 165 -8.75 2.75 26.03
N ALA A 166 -8.91 3.45 27.15
CA ALA A 166 -10.19 4.03 27.55
C ALA A 166 -10.50 5.34 26.79
N ASP A 167 -9.47 5.97 26.24
CA ASP A 167 -9.52 7.26 25.56
C ASP A 167 -8.38 7.40 24.54
N ASP A 168 -8.49 8.40 23.67
CA ASP A 168 -7.51 8.70 22.62
C ASP A 168 -6.12 8.99 23.18
N ALA A 169 -6.04 9.61 24.36
CA ALA A 169 -4.76 9.88 25.02
C ALA A 169 -4.05 8.58 25.44
N GLY A 170 -4.81 7.54 25.82
CA GLY A 170 -4.31 6.19 26.03
C GLY A 170 -3.78 5.58 24.75
N LEU A 171 -4.56 5.65 23.68
CA LEU A 171 -4.16 5.18 22.35
C LEU A 171 -2.86 5.83 21.89
N ASP A 172 -2.70 7.15 22.07
CA ASP A 172 -1.48 7.88 21.77
C ASP A 172 -0.27 7.32 22.54
N ARG A 173 -0.42 7.09 23.85
CA ARG A 173 0.64 6.50 24.69
C ARG A 173 0.97 5.08 24.25
N ALA A 174 -0.03 4.27 23.95
CA ALA A 174 0.16 2.90 23.49
C ALA A 174 0.87 2.86 22.13
N TYR A 175 0.54 3.77 21.23
CA TYR A 175 1.20 3.94 19.95
C TYR A 175 2.69 4.28 20.10
N ASP A 176 3.01 5.26 20.94
CA ASP A 176 4.39 5.66 21.22
C ASP A 176 5.19 4.52 21.89
N LEU A 177 4.55 3.73 22.76
CA LEU A 177 5.15 2.54 23.36
C LEU A 177 5.50 1.48 22.31
N HIS A 178 4.59 1.22 21.36
CA HIS A 178 4.84 0.30 20.25
C HIS A 178 5.95 0.82 19.33
N HIS A 179 5.92 2.12 18.99
CA HIS A 179 6.95 2.74 18.17
C HIS A 179 8.34 2.57 18.79
N ALA A 180 8.48 2.93 20.07
CA ALA A 180 9.74 2.77 20.79
C ALA A 180 10.16 1.31 20.95
N ALA A 181 9.22 0.37 21.09
CA ALA A 181 9.52 -1.06 21.14
C ALA A 181 10.06 -1.57 19.81
N TYR A 182 9.44 -1.18 18.69
CA TYR A 182 9.88 -1.58 17.35
C TYR A 182 11.28 -1.02 17.02
N GLU A 183 11.57 0.24 17.35
CA GLU A 183 12.92 0.78 17.20
C GLU A 183 13.97 -0.04 17.95
N ARG A 184 13.67 -0.47 19.18
CA ARG A 184 14.59 -1.32 19.97
C ARG A 184 14.72 -2.71 19.35
N ILE A 185 13.62 -3.31 18.88
CA ILE A 185 13.61 -4.60 18.19
C ILE A 185 14.55 -4.55 16.98
N PHE A 186 14.34 -3.59 16.09
CA PHE A 186 15.13 -3.50 14.85
C PHE A 186 16.60 -3.18 15.12
N ARG A 187 16.88 -2.30 16.09
CA ARG A 187 18.25 -2.04 16.56
C ARG A 187 18.93 -3.31 17.08
N ARG A 188 18.24 -4.13 17.87
CA ARG A 188 18.78 -5.41 18.39
C ARG A 188 18.94 -6.48 17.31
N LEU A 189 18.13 -6.42 16.25
CA LEU A 189 18.26 -7.27 15.06
C LEU A 189 19.38 -6.78 14.12
N GLY A 190 19.96 -5.61 14.36
CA GLY A 190 20.98 -5.01 13.51
C GLY A 190 20.43 -4.45 12.20
N LEU A 191 19.13 -4.13 12.16
CA LEU A 191 18.46 -3.54 11.01
C LEU A 191 18.45 -2.02 11.13
N GLN A 192 18.83 -1.33 10.06
CA GLN A 192 18.67 0.11 9.92
C GLN A 192 17.29 0.37 9.32
N THR A 193 16.36 0.80 10.16
CA THR A 193 14.98 1.08 9.76
C THR A 193 14.69 2.57 9.79
N VAL A 194 13.86 3.03 8.87
CA VAL A 194 13.24 4.36 8.88
C VAL A 194 11.75 4.16 9.16
N ALA A 195 11.21 4.84 10.17
CA ALA A 195 9.77 4.91 10.36
C ALA A 195 9.20 5.96 9.39
N VAL A 196 8.23 5.57 8.58
CA VAL A 196 7.62 6.43 7.56
C VAL A 196 6.11 6.49 7.80
N GLY A 197 5.51 7.66 7.60
CA GLY A 197 4.04 7.75 7.60
C GLY A 197 3.47 6.88 6.48
N ALA A 198 2.41 6.14 6.77
CA ALA A 198 1.83 5.17 5.85
C ALA A 198 0.30 5.29 5.74
N ASP A 199 -0.26 4.62 4.73
CA ASP A 199 -1.70 4.51 4.60
C ASP A 199 -2.28 3.60 5.68
N VAL A 200 -3.42 3.99 6.25
CA VAL A 200 -4.15 3.14 7.20
C VAL A 200 -4.88 1.98 6.49
N GLY A 201 -5.13 2.16 5.20
CA GLY A 201 -5.68 1.16 4.30
C GLY A 201 -6.94 0.50 4.84
N MET A 202 -7.02 -0.81 4.60
CA MET A 202 -8.14 -1.64 5.01
C MET A 202 -8.22 -1.93 6.51
N MET A 203 -7.15 -1.65 7.26
CA MET A 203 -7.20 -1.78 8.71
C MET A 203 -8.07 -0.68 9.33
N GLY A 204 -8.20 0.45 8.64
CA GLY A 204 -8.89 1.63 9.15
C GLY A 204 -8.05 2.37 10.19
N GLY A 205 -8.68 3.32 10.88
CA GLY A 205 -8.02 4.16 11.88
C GLY A 205 -7.55 5.51 11.34
N SER A 206 -6.70 6.19 12.11
CA SER A 206 -6.34 7.60 11.90
C SER A 206 -4.87 7.86 11.61
N LEU A 207 -3.98 6.92 11.95
CA LEU A 207 -2.53 7.07 11.78
C LEU A 207 -1.85 5.73 11.61
N ALA A 208 -0.90 5.64 10.68
CA ALA A 208 -0.04 4.47 10.51
C ALA A 208 1.42 4.89 10.33
N HIS A 209 2.34 4.07 10.85
CA HIS A 209 3.77 4.17 10.58
C HIS A 209 4.32 2.80 10.19
N GLU A 210 4.92 2.74 9.01
CA GLU A 210 5.67 1.59 8.52
C GLU A 210 7.14 1.72 8.91
N PHE A 211 7.75 0.62 9.31
CA PHE A 211 9.17 0.51 9.60
C PHE A 211 9.86 -0.13 8.41
N MET A 212 10.68 0.66 7.72
CA MET A 212 11.22 0.30 6.41
C MET A 212 12.73 0.08 6.48
N VAL A 213 13.20 -1.08 6.00
CA VAL A 213 14.63 -1.30 5.75
C VAL A 213 14.93 -0.84 4.33
N LEU A 214 15.79 0.17 4.19
CA LEU A 214 16.20 0.67 2.87
C LEU A 214 16.91 -0.42 2.07
N ASN A 215 16.36 -0.76 0.92
CA ASN A 215 16.87 -1.82 0.05
C ASN A 215 16.36 -1.65 -1.37
N ASP A 216 17.25 -1.69 -2.36
CA ASP A 216 16.88 -1.56 -3.78
C ASP A 216 15.93 -2.67 -4.27
N GLY A 217 15.89 -3.81 -3.58
CA GLY A 217 14.95 -4.91 -3.83
C GLY A 217 13.63 -4.81 -3.07
N GLY A 218 13.37 -3.69 -2.39
CA GLY A 218 12.09 -3.37 -1.78
C GLY A 218 10.99 -3.09 -2.80
N GLU A 219 9.73 -3.36 -2.42
CA GLU A 219 8.57 -3.09 -3.29
C GLU A 219 7.98 -1.70 -3.03
N ASP A 220 8.23 -1.12 -1.86
CA ASP A 220 7.72 0.19 -1.46
C ASP A 220 8.67 1.31 -1.85
N THR A 221 8.08 2.35 -2.45
CA THR A 221 8.79 3.59 -2.72
C THR A 221 8.54 4.59 -1.60
N LEU A 222 9.62 5.04 -0.97
CA LEU A 222 9.63 5.99 0.12
C LEU A 222 9.99 7.38 -0.38
N VAL A 223 9.30 8.38 0.13
CA VAL A 223 9.59 9.80 -0.09
C VAL A 223 10.25 10.34 1.17
N LEU A 224 11.54 10.64 1.08
CA LEU A 224 12.36 11.04 2.22
C LEU A 224 12.94 12.44 2.00
N CYS A 225 13.06 13.22 3.07
CA CYS A 225 13.84 14.46 3.06
C CYS A 225 15.19 14.23 3.76
N GLU A 226 16.30 14.58 3.12
CA GLU A 226 17.63 14.48 3.75
C GLU A 226 17.97 15.70 4.64
N ALA A 227 17.14 16.74 4.63
CA ALA A 227 17.32 17.97 5.39
C ALA A 227 16.48 18.07 6.68
N CYS A 228 15.44 17.24 6.82
CA CYS A 228 14.57 17.19 8.01
C CYS A 228 13.92 15.81 8.15
N ASP A 229 13.12 15.58 9.20
CA ASP A 229 12.55 14.26 9.53
C ASP A 229 11.32 13.86 8.69
N TYR A 230 11.06 14.53 7.55
CA TYR A 230 9.95 14.14 6.68
C TYR A 230 10.23 12.80 5.99
N ALA A 231 9.41 11.80 6.28
CA ALA A 231 9.48 10.48 5.68
C ALA A 231 8.07 9.89 5.55
N ALA A 232 7.69 9.48 4.35
CA ALA A 232 6.38 8.90 4.06
C ALA A 232 6.47 7.82 2.98
N ASN A 233 5.60 6.82 3.03
CA ASN A 233 5.34 5.96 1.89
C ASN A 233 4.73 6.81 0.76
N GLN A 234 5.13 6.57 -0.49
CA GLN A 234 4.63 7.29 -1.67
C GLN A 234 3.10 7.27 -1.74
N GLN A 235 2.46 6.21 -1.24
CA GLN A 235 1.01 6.05 -1.14
C GLN A 235 0.30 7.23 -0.45
N ILE A 236 0.94 7.87 0.53
CA ILE A 236 0.37 9.01 1.27
C ILE A 236 1.20 10.30 1.18
N ALA A 237 2.40 10.23 0.61
CA ALA A 237 3.35 11.33 0.62
C ALA A 237 2.79 12.60 -0.04
N ARG A 238 2.82 13.71 0.68
CA ARG A 238 2.50 15.05 0.15
C ARG A 238 3.79 15.80 -0.11
N VAL A 239 3.86 16.49 -1.24
CA VAL A 239 5.04 17.27 -1.64
C VAL A 239 4.60 18.58 -2.28
N GLY A 240 5.43 19.61 -2.12
CA GLY A 240 5.27 20.87 -2.83
C GLY A 240 5.62 20.68 -4.30
N LYS A 241 4.66 20.96 -5.17
CA LYS A 241 4.82 20.97 -6.63
C LYS A 241 4.94 22.43 -7.09
N PRO A 242 5.86 22.76 -8.01
CA PRO A 242 6.01 24.13 -8.51
C PRO A 242 4.73 24.59 -9.19
N ASP A 243 4.36 25.85 -8.97
CA ASP A 243 3.18 26.41 -9.61
C ASP A 243 3.37 26.51 -11.12
N PRO A 244 2.32 26.19 -11.89
CA PRO A 244 2.37 26.34 -13.34
C PRO A 244 2.52 27.82 -13.70
N ALA A 245 3.13 28.09 -14.86
CA ALA A 245 3.21 29.45 -15.37
C ALA A 245 1.80 30.05 -15.55
N SER A 246 1.64 31.30 -15.14
CA SER A 246 0.39 32.02 -15.37
C SER A 246 0.25 32.34 -16.86
N GLU A 247 -0.88 31.95 -17.44
CA GLU A 247 -1.24 32.21 -18.83
C GLU A 247 -2.70 32.64 -18.92
N GLU A 248 -3.01 33.54 -19.86
CA GLU A 248 -4.39 33.84 -20.18
C GLU A 248 -5.08 32.63 -20.81
N ALA A 249 -6.31 32.35 -20.37
CA ALA A 249 -7.10 31.25 -20.90
C ALA A 249 -7.43 31.51 -22.38
N ARG A 250 -7.06 30.56 -23.25
CA ARG A 250 -7.33 30.64 -24.69
C ARG A 250 -8.57 29.81 -25.05
N PRO A 251 -9.27 30.11 -26.16
CA PRO A 251 -10.35 29.27 -26.64
C PRO A 251 -9.87 27.83 -26.89
N THR A 252 -10.71 26.88 -26.53
CA THR A 252 -10.47 25.46 -26.80
C THR A 252 -10.47 25.22 -28.31
N GLU A 253 -9.47 24.51 -28.82
CA GLU A 253 -9.30 24.22 -30.24
C GLU A 253 -9.04 22.73 -30.44
N GLU A 254 -9.71 22.12 -31.40
CA GLU A 254 -9.49 20.71 -31.73
C GLU A 254 -8.32 20.57 -32.71
N VAL A 255 -7.42 19.63 -32.43
CA VAL A 255 -6.24 19.35 -33.25
C VAL A 255 -6.20 17.86 -33.61
N ALA A 256 -5.87 17.58 -34.87
CA ALA A 256 -5.68 16.21 -35.35
C ALA A 256 -4.35 15.64 -34.81
N THR A 257 -4.44 14.50 -34.14
CA THR A 257 -3.33 13.79 -33.50
C THR A 257 -3.47 12.28 -33.76
N PRO A 258 -3.33 11.84 -35.02
CA PRO A 258 -3.50 10.42 -35.36
C PRO A 258 -2.41 9.57 -34.71
N GLU A 259 -2.78 8.38 -34.25
CA GLU A 259 -1.86 7.36 -33.70
C GLU A 259 -1.02 7.82 -32.48
N THR A 260 -1.54 8.75 -31.66
CA THR A 260 -0.85 9.24 -30.44
C THR A 260 -1.62 8.93 -29.14
N PRO A 261 -1.73 7.66 -28.71
CA PRO A 261 -2.51 7.29 -27.53
C PRO A 261 -1.78 7.54 -26.19
N THR A 262 -0.50 7.95 -26.21
CA THR A 262 0.30 8.19 -25.00
C THR A 262 0.71 9.65 -24.88
N ILE A 263 0.93 10.11 -23.64
CA ILE A 263 1.44 11.46 -23.38
C ILE A 263 2.77 11.70 -24.11
N ALA A 264 3.67 10.73 -24.11
CA ALA A 264 4.96 10.85 -24.81
C ALA A 264 4.78 11.05 -26.33
N SER A 265 3.88 10.27 -26.96
CA SER A 265 3.59 10.43 -28.40
C SER A 265 2.90 11.75 -28.74
N LEU A 266 2.00 12.22 -27.86
CA LEU A 266 1.28 13.48 -28.03
C LEU A 266 2.21 14.69 -27.88
N ALA A 267 3.03 14.69 -26.83
CA ALA A 267 4.02 15.73 -26.56
C ALA A 267 5.01 15.88 -27.72
N ALA A 268 5.50 14.76 -28.25
CA ALA A 268 6.40 14.75 -29.40
C ALA A 268 5.74 15.31 -30.67
N LEU A 269 4.49 14.94 -30.95
CA LEU A 269 3.77 15.41 -32.14
C LEU A 269 3.49 16.91 -32.10
N LEU A 270 3.07 17.42 -30.94
CA LEU A 270 2.69 18.84 -30.78
C LEU A 270 3.87 19.75 -30.42
N GLY A 271 5.06 19.19 -30.15
CA GLY A 271 6.23 19.94 -29.74
C GLY A 271 6.08 20.63 -28.39
N VAL A 272 5.31 20.04 -27.47
CA VAL A 272 5.06 20.56 -26.12
C VAL A 272 5.67 19.63 -25.06
N GLY A 273 5.96 20.16 -23.87
CA GLY A 273 6.36 19.33 -22.74
C GLY A 273 5.19 18.54 -22.14
N ALA A 274 5.48 17.43 -21.46
CA ALA A 274 4.45 16.59 -20.82
C ALA A 274 3.66 17.38 -19.76
N GLU A 275 4.27 18.38 -19.13
CA GLU A 275 3.64 19.33 -18.21
C GLU A 275 2.56 20.19 -18.86
N ARG A 276 2.48 20.24 -20.20
CA ARG A 276 1.43 20.94 -20.95
C ARG A 276 0.25 20.05 -21.33
N THR A 277 0.25 18.80 -20.89
CA THR A 277 -0.81 17.83 -21.21
C THR A 277 -1.57 17.41 -19.96
N ALA A 278 -2.81 16.95 -20.13
CA ALA A 278 -3.62 16.34 -19.08
C ALA A 278 -3.76 14.85 -19.38
N LYS A 279 -3.42 14.02 -18.40
CA LYS A 279 -3.57 12.56 -18.48
C LYS A 279 -4.83 12.15 -17.74
N ALA A 280 -5.70 11.43 -18.44
CA ALA A 280 -6.87 10.79 -17.85
C ALA A 280 -6.58 9.31 -17.57
N ALA A 281 -6.83 8.88 -16.34
CA ALA A 281 -6.77 7.48 -15.92
C ALA A 281 -8.15 7.05 -15.41
N PHE A 282 -8.53 5.80 -15.71
CA PHE A 282 -9.87 5.30 -15.50
C PHE A 282 -9.84 4.08 -14.59
N PHE A 283 -10.63 4.14 -13.53
CA PHE A 283 -10.72 3.09 -12.53
C PHE A 283 -12.18 2.76 -12.24
N VAL A 284 -12.43 1.53 -11.81
CA VAL A 284 -13.74 1.10 -11.31
C VAL A 284 -13.58 0.65 -9.88
N THR A 285 -14.45 1.15 -9.00
CA THR A 285 -14.50 0.74 -7.60
C THR A 285 -15.12 -0.66 -7.46
N GLY A 286 -14.95 -1.33 -6.32
CA GLY A 286 -15.53 -2.65 -6.06
C GLY A 286 -17.07 -2.68 -6.12
N ASP A 287 -17.73 -1.54 -5.87
CA ASP A 287 -19.18 -1.34 -6.04
C ASP A 287 -19.60 -0.95 -7.48
N GLY A 288 -18.67 -0.90 -8.43
CA GLY A 288 -18.95 -0.73 -9.85
C GLY A 288 -19.01 0.71 -10.36
N ARG A 289 -18.63 1.71 -9.55
CA ARG A 289 -18.60 3.12 -9.97
C ARG A 289 -17.36 3.40 -10.82
N LEU A 290 -17.54 4.01 -11.99
CA LEU A 290 -16.43 4.53 -12.80
C LEU A 290 -15.89 5.82 -12.20
N VAL A 291 -14.57 5.90 -12.13
CA VAL A 291 -13.81 7.05 -11.61
C VAL A 291 -12.81 7.48 -12.67
N THR A 292 -12.89 8.75 -13.05
CA THR A 292 -11.96 9.41 -13.99
C THR A 292 -11.02 10.31 -13.20
N ALA A 293 -9.76 9.89 -13.08
CA ALA A 293 -8.71 10.67 -12.42
C ALA A 293 -7.91 11.47 -13.45
N ILE A 294 -7.76 12.78 -13.23
CA ILE A 294 -6.99 13.67 -14.10
C ILE A 294 -5.75 14.16 -13.37
N VAL A 295 -4.57 13.90 -13.94
CA VAL A 295 -3.28 14.45 -13.50
C VAL A 295 -2.61 15.20 -14.65
N ARG A 296 -1.63 16.05 -14.35
CA ARG A 296 -0.79 16.66 -15.39
C ARG A 296 0.05 15.55 -16.03
N GLY A 297 0.30 15.61 -17.33
CA GLY A 297 0.77 14.46 -18.10
C GLY A 297 2.18 13.99 -17.79
N ASP A 298 2.97 14.79 -17.10
CA ASP A 298 4.25 14.38 -16.55
C ASP A 298 4.10 13.50 -15.29
N PHE A 299 2.94 13.53 -14.60
CA PHE A 299 2.65 12.81 -13.36
C PHE A 299 1.90 11.50 -13.59
N GLU A 300 2.03 10.61 -12.62
CA GLU A 300 1.26 9.37 -12.52
C GLU A 300 0.24 9.48 -11.40
N VAL A 301 -0.95 8.90 -11.62
CA VAL A 301 -1.98 8.79 -10.59
C VAL A 301 -1.48 7.87 -9.47
N ASN A 302 -1.78 8.25 -8.24
CA ASN A 302 -1.58 7.45 -7.06
C ASN A 302 -2.90 6.77 -6.70
N ASP A 303 -2.94 5.45 -6.91
CA ASP A 303 -4.14 4.65 -6.72
C ASP A 303 -4.65 4.70 -5.27
N THR A 304 -3.75 4.76 -4.27
CA THR A 304 -4.13 4.85 -2.85
C THR A 304 -4.78 6.20 -2.54
N LYS A 305 -4.19 7.31 -2.98
CA LYS A 305 -4.79 8.64 -2.82
C LYS A 305 -6.16 8.73 -3.50
N LEU A 306 -6.27 8.17 -4.71
CA LEU A 306 -7.54 8.14 -5.44
C LEU A 306 -8.59 7.29 -4.71
N ALA A 307 -8.23 6.08 -4.26
CA ALA A 307 -9.12 5.18 -3.52
C ALA A 307 -9.65 5.84 -2.24
N ASN A 308 -8.76 6.50 -1.48
CA ASN A 308 -9.11 7.24 -0.27
C ASN A 308 -10.02 8.42 -0.57
N ALA A 309 -9.73 9.19 -1.62
CA ALA A 309 -10.53 10.34 -2.03
C ALA A 309 -11.98 9.95 -2.38
N VAL A 310 -12.16 8.89 -3.16
CA VAL A 310 -13.50 8.43 -3.61
C VAL A 310 -14.17 7.43 -2.67
N LYS A 311 -13.51 7.12 -1.54
CA LYS A 311 -13.92 6.11 -0.56
C LYS A 311 -14.25 4.78 -1.26
N ALA A 312 -13.30 4.28 -2.04
CA ALA A 312 -13.47 3.10 -2.88
C ALA A 312 -13.71 1.84 -2.03
N VAL A 313 -14.96 1.38 -1.98
CA VAL A 313 -15.31 0.10 -1.35
C VAL A 313 -14.82 -1.05 -2.22
N GLY A 314 -14.09 -2.01 -1.64
CA GLY A 314 -13.53 -3.14 -2.39
C GLY A 314 -12.36 -2.80 -3.30
N GLY A 315 -11.73 -1.63 -3.11
CA GLY A 315 -10.55 -1.19 -3.85
C GLY A 315 -10.85 -0.59 -5.23
N LEU A 316 -9.78 -0.36 -6.00
CA LEU A 316 -9.83 0.12 -7.37
C LEU A 316 -9.25 -0.93 -8.32
N ARG A 317 -9.87 -1.08 -9.48
CA ARG A 317 -9.29 -1.79 -10.63
C ARG A 317 -9.23 -0.86 -11.83
N PRO A 318 -8.28 -1.05 -12.77
CA PRO A 318 -8.34 -0.37 -14.06
C PRO A 318 -9.69 -0.64 -14.75
N ALA A 319 -10.26 0.40 -15.35
CA ALA A 319 -11.47 0.29 -16.15
C ALA A 319 -11.18 -0.45 -17.48
N GLN A 320 -12.15 -1.20 -17.96
CA GLN A 320 -12.11 -1.81 -19.29
C GLN A 320 -12.51 -0.80 -20.36
N THR A 321 -12.10 -1.02 -21.60
CA THR A 321 -12.39 -0.14 -22.74
C THR A 321 -13.87 0.13 -22.89
N GLU A 322 -14.70 -0.91 -22.74
CA GLU A 322 -16.15 -0.84 -22.90
C GLU A 322 -16.79 0.04 -21.81
N GLU A 323 -16.26 0.00 -20.58
CA GLU A 323 -16.74 0.82 -19.46
C GLU A 323 -16.40 2.31 -19.70
N ILE A 324 -15.22 2.59 -20.26
CA ILE A 324 -14.79 3.95 -20.60
C ILE A 324 -15.64 4.52 -21.75
N GLN A 325 -15.87 3.71 -22.80
CA GLN A 325 -16.68 4.10 -23.96
C GLN A 325 -18.15 4.29 -23.61
N ALA A 326 -18.70 3.48 -22.72
CA ALA A 326 -20.07 3.63 -22.23
C ALA A 326 -20.30 5.00 -21.56
N ALA A 327 -19.25 5.58 -20.96
CA ALA A 327 -19.28 6.90 -20.34
C ALA A 327 -18.99 8.06 -21.32
N GLY A 328 -18.93 7.78 -22.63
CA GLY A 328 -18.70 8.79 -23.67
C GLY A 328 -17.23 9.20 -23.87
N MET A 329 -16.28 8.36 -23.43
CA MET A 329 -14.85 8.64 -23.52
C MET A 329 -14.12 7.62 -24.41
N GLU A 330 -13.05 8.05 -25.07
CA GLU A 330 -12.29 7.20 -26.01
C GLU A 330 -10.86 6.95 -25.50
N PRO A 331 -10.49 5.72 -25.09
CA PRO A 331 -9.15 5.43 -24.58
C PRO A 331 -8.02 5.92 -25.49
N GLY A 332 -7.00 6.54 -24.89
CA GLY A 332 -5.90 7.19 -25.61
C GLY A 332 -6.22 8.60 -26.15
N TYR A 333 -7.49 8.98 -26.20
CA TYR A 333 -7.99 10.31 -26.60
C TYR A 333 -9.04 10.82 -25.62
N ALA A 334 -9.01 10.35 -24.37
CA ALA A 334 -10.08 10.56 -23.42
C ALA A 334 -9.89 11.83 -22.58
N SER A 335 -11.00 12.44 -22.21
CA SER A 335 -11.08 13.52 -21.22
C SER A 335 -12.47 13.54 -20.57
N PRO A 336 -12.67 14.26 -19.45
CA PRO A 336 -13.98 14.35 -18.82
C PRO A 336 -14.96 15.29 -19.57
N ILE A 337 -14.56 15.88 -20.69
CA ILE A 337 -15.39 16.83 -21.44
C ILE A 337 -16.52 16.09 -22.15
N GLY A 338 -17.75 16.29 -21.69
CA GLY A 338 -18.92 15.57 -22.21
C GLY A 338 -19.06 14.13 -21.69
N ALA A 339 -18.22 13.72 -20.74
CA ALA A 339 -18.34 12.42 -20.08
C ALA A 339 -19.57 12.38 -19.15
N HIS A 340 -20.12 11.20 -18.95
CA HIS A 340 -21.27 10.94 -18.07
C HIS A 340 -21.05 9.64 -17.27
N ASP A 341 -21.86 9.42 -16.22
CA ASP A 341 -21.80 8.22 -15.38
C ASP A 341 -20.40 7.89 -14.81
N THR A 342 -19.59 8.92 -14.56
CA THR A 342 -18.26 8.83 -13.96
C THR A 342 -18.08 9.89 -12.89
N THR A 343 -17.33 9.57 -11.83
CA THR A 343 -16.85 10.56 -10.85
C THR A 343 -15.52 11.14 -11.32
N VAL A 344 -15.46 12.45 -11.58
CA VAL A 344 -14.27 13.15 -12.06
C VAL A 344 -13.47 13.73 -10.89
N VAL A 345 -12.28 13.20 -10.66
CA VAL A 345 -11.36 13.65 -9.62
C VAL A 345 -10.11 14.23 -10.28
N VAL A 346 -9.73 15.45 -9.92
CA VAL A 346 -8.61 16.17 -10.57
C VAL A 346 -7.51 16.46 -9.55
N ASP A 347 -6.26 16.22 -9.94
CA ASP A 347 -5.10 16.60 -9.15
C ASP A 347 -5.00 18.12 -9.00
N GLU A 348 -4.66 18.60 -7.80
CA GLU A 348 -4.51 20.03 -7.50
C GLU A 348 -3.62 20.78 -8.50
N LEU A 349 -2.54 20.15 -9.00
CA LEU A 349 -1.65 20.79 -9.98
C LEU A 349 -2.28 20.85 -11.37
N ALA A 350 -3.00 19.80 -11.76
CA ALA A 350 -3.72 19.77 -13.04
C ALA A 350 -4.86 20.81 -13.04
N ALA A 351 -5.60 20.93 -11.93
CA ALA A 351 -6.70 21.87 -11.79
C ALA A 351 -6.25 23.34 -11.92
N ARG A 352 -5.05 23.68 -11.43
CA ARG A 352 -4.48 25.04 -11.52
C ARG A 352 -3.61 25.28 -12.75
N SER A 353 -3.36 24.26 -13.59
CA SER A 353 -2.54 24.41 -14.80
C SER A 353 -3.40 24.93 -15.95
N PRO A 354 -3.09 26.10 -16.52
CA PRO A 354 -3.88 26.66 -17.61
C PRO A 354 -3.55 25.99 -18.95
N ASN A 355 -4.53 25.99 -19.84
CA ASN A 355 -4.37 25.65 -21.25
C ASN A 355 -3.66 24.30 -21.51
N LEU A 356 -4.09 23.24 -20.82
CA LEU A 356 -3.56 21.88 -21.03
C LEU A 356 -4.07 21.29 -22.35
N VAL A 357 -3.31 20.36 -22.92
CA VAL A 357 -3.79 19.50 -24.01
C VAL A 357 -4.46 18.26 -23.40
N ALA A 358 -5.72 18.02 -23.72
CA ALA A 358 -6.47 16.85 -23.25
C ALA A 358 -7.13 16.10 -24.42
N GLY A 359 -7.59 14.87 -24.19
CA GLY A 359 -8.28 14.10 -25.22
C GLY A 359 -9.59 14.75 -25.69
N ALA A 360 -9.93 14.61 -26.98
CA ALA A 360 -11.19 15.13 -27.54
C ALA A 360 -12.38 14.17 -27.41
N ASN A 361 -12.21 13.02 -26.73
CA ASN A 361 -13.15 11.89 -26.73
C ASN A 361 -13.47 11.38 -28.14
N ARG A 362 -12.54 11.58 -29.07
CA ARG A 362 -12.63 11.12 -30.46
C ARG A 362 -11.29 10.61 -30.93
N HIS A 363 -11.30 9.42 -31.52
CA HIS A 363 -10.08 8.76 -31.98
C HIS A 363 -9.29 9.66 -32.94
N GLY A 364 -8.01 9.86 -32.65
CA GLY A 364 -7.10 10.66 -33.47
C GLY A 364 -7.22 12.17 -33.28
N TYR A 365 -7.91 12.65 -32.24
CA TYR A 365 -8.05 14.08 -31.95
C TYR A 365 -7.82 14.40 -30.47
N HIS A 366 -7.20 15.55 -30.23
CA HIS A 366 -7.06 16.18 -28.92
C HIS A 366 -7.60 17.61 -28.94
N LEU A 367 -7.82 18.17 -27.76
CA LEU A 367 -8.20 19.55 -27.54
C LEU A 367 -7.01 20.31 -26.96
N LEU A 368 -6.65 21.41 -27.60
CA LEU A 368 -5.72 22.41 -27.08
C LEU A 368 -6.46 23.34 -26.12
N ASN A 369 -5.68 23.94 -25.21
CA ASN A 369 -6.12 25.00 -24.31
C ASN A 369 -7.26 24.59 -23.35
N VAL A 370 -7.30 23.35 -22.90
CA VAL A 370 -8.30 22.86 -21.93
C VAL A 370 -8.00 23.40 -20.53
N ASN A 371 -9.03 23.87 -19.84
CA ASN A 371 -8.99 24.45 -18.51
C ASN A 371 -10.06 23.81 -17.61
N SER A 372 -9.64 23.30 -16.45
CA SER A 372 -10.56 22.80 -15.42
C SER A 372 -11.43 23.95 -14.88
N GLY A 373 -12.73 23.68 -14.67
CA GLY A 373 -13.73 24.67 -14.26
C GLY A 373 -14.36 25.46 -15.42
N ARG A 374 -13.69 25.55 -16.58
CA ARG A 374 -14.27 26.15 -17.80
C ARG A 374 -14.82 25.10 -18.75
N ASP A 375 -13.99 24.12 -19.13
CA ASP A 375 -14.34 23.13 -20.17
C ASP A 375 -14.98 21.86 -19.59
N PHE A 376 -14.70 21.58 -18.32
CA PHE A 376 -15.36 20.54 -17.53
C PHE A 376 -15.32 20.93 -16.05
N THR A 377 -16.29 20.44 -15.27
CA THR A 377 -16.35 20.68 -13.83
C THR A 377 -15.94 19.41 -13.09
N PRO A 378 -14.90 19.45 -12.24
CA PRO A 378 -14.54 18.29 -11.41
C PRO A 378 -15.56 18.09 -10.29
N ASP A 379 -15.86 16.83 -9.95
CA ASP A 379 -16.60 16.51 -8.72
C ASP A 379 -15.74 16.75 -7.47
N MET A 380 -14.41 16.61 -7.63
CA MET A 380 -13.45 16.78 -6.56
C MET A 380 -12.08 17.22 -7.09
N VAL A 381 -11.42 18.12 -6.35
CA VAL A 381 -10.02 18.49 -6.55
C VAL A 381 -9.24 18.11 -5.30
N THR A 382 -8.19 17.30 -5.44
CA THR A 382 -7.37 16.81 -4.32
C THR A 382 -5.99 16.38 -4.81
N ASP A 383 -5.04 16.12 -3.91
CA ASP A 383 -3.73 15.57 -4.29
C ASP A 383 -3.88 14.12 -4.75
N LEU A 384 -3.59 13.85 -6.02
CA LEU A 384 -3.71 12.53 -6.64
C LEU A 384 -2.40 12.02 -7.21
N ALA A 385 -1.40 12.88 -7.42
CA ALA A 385 -0.18 12.48 -8.08
C ALA A 385 0.82 11.79 -7.13
N ASN A 386 1.59 10.86 -7.70
CA ASN A 386 2.82 10.38 -7.06
C ASN A 386 3.86 11.50 -6.95
N ALA A 387 4.58 11.52 -5.83
CA ALA A 387 5.73 12.40 -5.65
C ALA A 387 6.88 11.98 -6.58
N ARG A 388 7.72 12.95 -6.96
CA ARG A 388 8.95 12.71 -7.72
C ARG A 388 10.18 13.11 -6.91
N ALA A 389 11.31 12.52 -7.26
CA ALA A 389 12.60 12.98 -6.78
C ALA A 389 12.80 14.46 -7.18
N GLY A 390 13.18 15.29 -6.21
CA GLY A 390 13.36 16.73 -6.40
C GLY A 390 12.15 17.59 -6.05
N ASP A 391 10.95 17.01 -5.83
CA ASP A 391 9.80 17.78 -5.35
C ASP A 391 10.09 18.39 -3.96
N ALA A 392 9.44 19.50 -3.63
CA ALA A 392 9.73 20.22 -2.39
C ALA A 392 9.16 19.49 -1.18
N CYS A 393 9.98 19.29 -0.15
CA CYS A 393 9.54 18.76 1.13
C CYS A 393 8.44 19.67 1.74
N PRO A 394 7.30 19.13 2.21
CA PRO A 394 6.24 19.95 2.77
C PRO A 394 6.63 20.64 4.08
N ASN A 395 7.65 20.14 4.79
CA ASN A 395 8.08 20.68 6.08
C ASN A 395 9.13 21.78 5.95
N CYS A 396 10.08 21.66 5.01
CA CYS A 396 11.23 22.57 4.92
C CYS A 396 11.54 23.11 3.52
N GLY A 397 10.82 22.67 2.48
CA GLY A 397 11.03 23.11 1.09
C GLY A 397 12.27 22.54 0.38
N SER A 398 13.16 21.82 1.08
CA SER A 398 14.29 21.13 0.45
C SER A 398 13.82 19.97 -0.45
N PRO A 399 14.58 19.60 -1.49
CA PRO A 399 14.19 18.53 -2.41
C PRO A 399 14.10 17.19 -1.70
N VAL A 400 13.03 16.44 -1.97
CA VAL A 400 12.88 15.06 -1.49
C VAL A 400 13.60 14.07 -2.40
N VAL A 401 13.96 12.93 -1.84
CA VAL A 401 14.54 11.80 -2.56
C VAL A 401 13.60 10.60 -2.50
N LEU A 402 13.62 9.79 -3.56
CA LEU A 402 12.93 8.51 -3.60
C LEU A 402 13.93 7.39 -3.25
N ARG A 403 13.51 6.44 -2.41
CA ARG A 403 14.27 5.23 -2.03
C ARG A 403 13.34 4.03 -2.02
N GLN A 404 13.87 2.84 -2.32
CA GLN A 404 13.13 1.60 -2.16
C GLN A 404 13.31 1.05 -0.73
N GLY A 405 12.25 0.45 -0.19
CA GLY A 405 12.22 -0.09 1.17
C GLY A 405 11.50 -1.43 1.25
N ILE A 406 11.92 -2.26 2.20
CA ILE A 406 11.20 -3.47 2.62
C ILE A 406 10.50 -3.16 3.94
N GLU A 407 9.18 -3.26 3.96
CA GLU A 407 8.40 -3.17 5.19
C GLU A 407 8.73 -4.36 6.11
N VAL A 408 9.18 -4.06 7.33
CA VAL A 408 9.49 -5.08 8.36
C VAL A 408 8.59 -4.97 9.60
N GLY A 409 7.68 -4.00 9.60
CA GLY A 409 6.64 -3.85 10.60
C GLY A 409 5.79 -2.61 10.35
N ASN A 410 4.58 -2.64 10.89
CA ASN A 410 3.64 -1.52 10.84
C ASN A 410 2.95 -1.36 12.20
N ILE A 411 2.55 -0.14 12.53
CA ILE A 411 1.76 0.21 13.70
C ILE A 411 0.63 1.16 13.30
N PHE A 412 -0.57 0.93 13.84
CA PHE A 412 -1.78 1.67 13.50
C PHE A 412 -2.43 2.27 14.76
N LYS A 413 -3.07 3.44 14.62
CA LYS A 413 -4.10 3.94 15.55
C LYS A 413 -5.46 3.59 14.94
N LEU A 414 -6.08 2.51 15.41
CA LEU A 414 -7.30 1.92 14.87
C LEU A 414 -8.58 2.56 15.42
#